data_AF-A0A1X7T4G4-F1
#
_entry.id   AF-A0A1X7T4G4-F1
#
_cell.length_a   1.000
_cell.length_b   1.000
_cell.length_c   1.000
_cell.angle_alpha   90.00
_cell.angle_beta   90.00
_cell.angle_gamma   90.00
#
_symmetry.space_group_name_H-M   'P 1'
#
loop_
_entity.id
_entity.type
_entity.pdbx_description
1 polymer ?
#
loop_
_entity_poly.entity_id
_entity_poly.type
_entity_poly.pdbx_seq_one_letter_code
_entity_poly.pdbx_strand_id
1 'polypeptide(L)'
;MERWRNWYYHNPERITETVKVKILWDFMIQCDRMVEHCKPDIVVVMKREKRCMIIDVAVPGDTRVEGNENEKVEKYQELRQEIVKLWGMKKVKVYNTNCSWQYHKGSVTG
;
A
#
# COMPACT_ATOMS: atom_id res chain seq x y z
N MET A 1 -13.04 20.37 18.20
CA MET A 1 -12.67 18.93 18.12
C MET A 1 -13.75 18.16 17.36
N GLU A 2 -13.76 18.18 16.03
CA GLU A 2 -14.82 17.50 15.23
C GLU A 2 -14.31 16.75 13.98
N ARG A 3 -13.00 16.62 13.80
CA ARG A 3 -12.42 16.03 12.56
C ARG A 3 -12.69 14.53 12.38
N TRP A 4 -13.18 13.83 13.40
CA TRP A 4 -13.20 12.35 13.45
C TRP A 4 -14.56 11.72 13.17
N ARG A 5 -15.67 12.48 13.24
CA ARG A 5 -17.03 11.92 13.12
C ARG A 5 -17.43 11.54 11.68
N ASN A 6 -16.73 12.08 10.68
CA ASN A 6 -17.04 11.95 9.25
C ASN A 6 -15.84 11.43 8.43
N TRP A 7 -15.00 10.58 9.04
CA TRP A 7 -13.78 10.07 8.39
C TRP A 7 -14.04 9.38 7.04
N TYR A 8 -15.22 8.81 6.87
CA TYR A 8 -15.67 8.10 5.65
C TYR A 8 -15.97 9.04 4.47
N TYR A 9 -16.16 10.34 4.68
CA TYR A 9 -16.25 11.33 3.61
C TYR A 9 -14.89 11.92 3.22
N HIS A 10 -13.86 11.67 4.02
CA HIS A 10 -12.55 12.25 3.80
C HIS A 10 -11.79 11.46 2.74
N ASN A 11 -11.77 11.98 1.51
CA ASN A 11 -10.91 11.44 0.47
C ASN A 11 -9.47 11.94 0.70
N PRO A 12 -8.49 11.06 0.99
CA PRO A 12 -7.10 11.49 1.12
C PRO A 12 -6.59 12.07 -0.20
N GLU A 13 -5.71 13.06 -0.10
CA GLU A 13 -4.99 13.56 -1.28
C GLU A 13 -4.13 12.45 -1.86
N ARG A 14 -4.17 12.29 -3.20
CA ARG A 14 -3.38 11.25 -3.89
C ARG A 14 -1.88 11.42 -3.71
N ILE A 15 -1.42 12.66 -3.51
CA ILE A 15 -0.02 12.99 -3.30
C ILE A 15 0.03 14.00 -2.18
N THR A 16 0.69 13.64 -1.08
CA THR A 16 1.00 14.56 0.01
C THR A 16 2.50 14.60 0.20
N GLU A 17 3.08 15.79 0.16
CA GLU A 17 4.53 15.96 0.13
C GLU A 17 5.00 16.99 1.15
N THR A 18 6.02 16.61 1.91
CA THR A 18 6.75 17.48 2.83
C THR A 18 8.22 17.50 2.43
N VAL A 19 9.04 18.31 3.11
CA VAL A 19 10.49 18.36 2.89
C VAL A 19 11.16 17.00 3.16
N LYS A 20 10.63 16.19 4.07
CA LYS A 20 11.23 14.92 4.50
C LYS A 20 10.58 13.69 3.87
N VAL A 21 9.27 13.72 3.67
CA VAL A 21 8.47 12.55 3.29
C VAL A 21 7.52 12.91 2.16
N LYS A 22 7.35 12.01 1.19
CA LYS A 22 6.31 12.05 0.16
C LYS A 22 5.45 10.80 0.28
N ILE A 23 4.14 10.97 0.34
CA ILE A 23 3.15 9.90 0.41
C ILE A 23 2.37 9.92 -0.89
N LEU A 24 2.27 8.77 -1.56
CA LEU A 24 1.41 8.53 -2.71
C LEU A 24 0.30 7.57 -2.29
N TRP A 25 -0.94 7.96 -2.50
CA TRP A 25 -2.13 7.18 -2.20
C TRP A 25 -2.87 6.84 -3.48
N ASP A 26 -3.19 5.56 -3.69
CA ASP A 26 -3.89 5.03 -4.87
C ASP A 26 -3.30 5.58 -6.20
N PHE A 27 -1.97 5.64 -6.26
CA PHE A 27 -1.26 6.28 -7.36
C PHE A 27 -0.56 5.24 -8.23
N MET A 28 -0.79 5.30 -9.54
CA MET A 28 -0.11 4.44 -10.50
C MET A 28 1.30 4.96 -10.74
N ILE A 29 2.30 4.14 -10.42
CA ILE A 29 3.70 4.46 -10.68
C ILE A 29 3.99 4.17 -12.14
N GLN A 30 4.48 5.18 -12.85
CA GLN A 30 5.00 4.99 -14.20
C GLN A 30 6.36 4.31 -14.11
N CYS A 31 6.47 3.13 -14.71
CA CYS A 31 7.70 2.36 -14.82
C CYS A 31 8.19 2.36 -16.27
N ASP A 32 9.50 2.24 -16.48
CA ASP A 32 10.07 2.17 -17.84
C ASP A 32 9.69 0.84 -18.51
N ARG A 33 9.49 -0.21 -17.70
CA ARG A 33 9.00 -1.53 -18.13
C ARG A 33 7.54 -1.70 -17.77
N MET A 34 6.82 -2.53 -18.53
CA MET A 34 5.49 -2.97 -18.12
C MET A 34 5.60 -3.79 -16.84
N VAL A 35 4.99 -3.28 -15.77
CA VAL A 35 4.86 -3.96 -14.48
C VAL A 35 3.38 -4.17 -14.23
N GLU A 36 2.97 -5.42 -14.07
CA GLU A 36 1.55 -5.80 -13.91
C GLU A 36 0.91 -5.18 -12.65
N HIS A 37 1.72 -4.96 -11.61
CA HIS A 37 1.28 -4.42 -10.32
C HIS A 37 1.96 -3.10 -9.98
N CYS A 38 1.71 -2.08 -10.80
CA CYS A 38 2.30 -0.74 -10.67
C CYS A 38 1.49 0.26 -9.83
N LYS A 39 0.33 -0.15 -9.30
CA LYS A 39 -0.58 0.71 -8.51
C LYS A 39 -0.80 0.13 -7.10
N PRO A 40 0.13 0.35 -6.16
CA PRO A 40 -0.07 0.00 -4.76
C PRO A 40 -1.04 0.96 -4.05
N ASP A 41 -1.64 0.52 -2.95
CA ASP A 41 -2.54 1.37 -2.15
C ASP A 41 -1.80 2.59 -1.57
N ILE A 42 -0.59 2.37 -1.05
CA ILE A 42 0.21 3.42 -0.42
C ILE A 42 1.68 3.27 -0.76
N VAL A 43 2.34 4.39 -1.04
CA VAL A 43 3.79 4.48 -1.19
C VAL A 43 4.31 5.61 -0.30
N VAL A 44 5.27 5.30 0.57
CA VAL A 44 5.90 6.27 1.45
C VAL A 44 7.38 6.40 1.07
N VAL A 45 7.77 7.59 0.63
CA VAL A 45 9.14 7.93 0.26
C VAL A 45 9.75 8.81 1.33
N MET A 46 10.74 8.26 2.02
CA MET A 46 11.62 8.96 2.95
C MET A 46 12.82 9.53 2.19
N LYS A 47 12.78 10.84 1.93
CA LYS A 47 13.71 11.51 1.00
C LYS A 47 15.15 11.55 1.50
N ARG A 48 15.35 11.80 2.80
CA ARG A 48 16.68 11.94 3.42
C ARG A 48 17.41 10.59 3.48
N GLU A 49 16.69 9.57 3.91
CA GLU A 49 17.21 8.21 4.08
C GLU A 49 17.31 7.47 2.74
N LYS A 50 16.72 8.04 1.66
CA LYS A 50 16.50 7.39 0.36
C LYS A 50 15.85 6.02 0.54
N ARG A 51 14.80 5.96 1.37
CA ARG A 51 14.05 4.74 1.66
C ARG A 51 12.63 4.86 1.13
N CYS A 52 12.10 3.77 0.60
CA CYS A 52 10.71 3.69 0.16
C CYS A 52 10.00 2.52 0.84
N MET A 53 8.71 2.69 1.12
CA MET A 53 7.83 1.65 1.64
C MET A 53 6.62 1.57 0.72
N ILE A 54 6.37 0.38 0.17
CA ILE A 54 5.17 0.05 -0.59
C ILE A 54 4.24 -0.69 0.36
N ILE A 55 3.02 -0.24 0.54
CA ILE A 55 2.03 -0.83 1.44
C ILE A 55 0.81 -1.20 0.63
N ASP A 56 0.42 -2.46 0.75
CA ASP A 56 -0.75 -3.08 0.12
C ASP A 56 -1.67 -3.57 1.24
N VAL A 57 -2.93 -3.13 1.22
CA VAL A 57 -3.92 -3.39 2.26
C VAL A 57 -4.93 -4.40 1.73
N ALA A 58 -4.82 -5.66 2.17
CA ALA A 58 -5.77 -6.70 1.81
C ALA A 58 -6.92 -6.76 2.82
N VAL A 59 -8.16 -6.74 2.32
CA VAL A 59 -9.37 -6.99 3.11
C VAL A 59 -9.73 -8.47 2.99
N PRO A 60 -9.82 -9.23 4.09
CA PRO A 60 -10.00 -10.69 4.09
C PRO A 60 -11.39 -11.16 3.63
N GLY A 61 -12.32 -10.24 3.35
CA GLY A 61 -13.67 -10.56 2.87
C GLY A 61 -13.73 -10.95 1.38
N ASP A 62 -12.70 -10.63 0.61
CA ASP A 62 -12.52 -11.20 -0.72
C ASP A 62 -11.90 -12.59 -0.57
N THR A 63 -12.57 -13.61 -1.08
CA THR A 63 -12.22 -15.05 -1.05
C THR A 63 -10.86 -15.42 -1.66
N ARG A 64 -9.97 -14.45 -1.89
CA ARG A 64 -8.61 -14.58 -2.43
C ARG A 64 -7.50 -14.42 -1.38
N VAL A 65 -7.80 -14.17 -0.10
CA VAL A 65 -6.76 -13.95 0.93
C VAL A 65 -6.23 -15.26 1.53
N GLU A 66 -5.80 -16.18 0.67
CA GLU A 66 -4.83 -17.22 1.00
C GLU A 66 -3.75 -17.23 -0.10
N GLY A 67 -3.02 -16.12 -0.21
CA GLY A 67 -1.76 -16.07 -0.93
C GLY A 67 -0.64 -15.96 0.08
N ASN A 68 0.26 -16.94 0.10
CA ASN A 68 1.44 -16.98 0.98
C ASN A 68 2.21 -15.65 0.91
N GLU A 69 2.85 -15.23 2.01
CA GLU A 69 3.69 -14.00 2.05
C GLU A 69 4.71 -13.94 0.90
N ASN A 70 5.18 -15.10 0.42
CA ASN A 70 6.12 -15.22 -0.69
C ASN A 70 5.53 -14.78 -2.05
N GLU A 71 4.29 -15.18 -2.38
CA GLU A 71 3.65 -14.79 -3.66
C GLU A 71 3.44 -13.27 -3.72
N LYS A 72 3.17 -12.64 -2.57
CA LYS A 72 2.98 -11.19 -2.45
C LYS A 72 4.29 -10.40 -2.61
N VAL A 73 5.41 -10.96 -2.15
CA VAL A 73 6.74 -10.35 -2.36
C VAL A 73 7.16 -10.43 -3.82
N GLU A 74 6.88 -11.55 -4.49
CA GLU A 74 7.14 -11.72 -5.92
C GLU A 74 6.33 -10.71 -6.75
N LYS A 75 5.04 -10.54 -6.42
CA LYS A 75 4.12 -9.61 -7.09
C LYS A 75 4.66 -8.18 -7.22
N TYR A 76 5.33 -7.68 -6.18
CA TYR A 76 5.86 -6.32 -6.13
C TYR A 76 7.39 -6.24 -6.32
N GLN A 77 8.04 -7.36 -6.64
CA GLN A 77 9.49 -7.40 -6.81
C GLN A 77 9.94 -6.53 -7.98
N GLU A 78 9.23 -6.56 -9.11
CA GLU A 78 9.55 -5.76 -10.28
C GLU A 78 9.34 -4.26 -10.00
N LEU A 79 8.18 -3.90 -9.42
CA LEU A 79 7.89 -2.52 -9.03
C LEU A 79 8.97 -1.98 -8.07
N ARG A 80 9.39 -2.80 -7.12
CA ARG A 80 10.46 -2.46 -6.18
C ARG A 80 11.76 -2.11 -6.91
N GLN A 81 12.16 -2.91 -7.91
CA GLN A 81 13.37 -2.67 -8.68
C GLN A 81 13.28 -1.40 -9.53
N GLU A 82 12.13 -1.16 -10.15
CA GLU A 82 11.88 0.05 -10.94
C GLU A 82 11.93 1.30 -10.05
N ILE A 83 11.32 1.29 -8.87
CA ILE A 83 11.41 2.41 -7.90
C ILE A 83 12.85 2.68 -7.45
N VAL A 84 13.64 1.62 -7.21
CA VAL A 84 15.06 1.77 -6.85
C VAL A 84 15.81 2.51 -7.97
N LYS A 85 15.59 2.12 -9.23
CA LYS A 85 16.27 2.70 -10.38
C LYS A 85 15.79 4.11 -10.67
N LEU A 86 14.48 4.29 -10.86
CA LEU A 86 13.84 5.55 -11.26
C LEU A 86 14.05 6.65 -10.23
N TRP A 87 13.97 6.32 -8.94
CA TRP A 87 14.03 7.34 -7.88
C TRP A 87 15.36 7.32 -7.12
N GLY A 88 16.32 6.45 -7.48
CA GLY A 88 17.63 6.37 -6.84
C GLY A 88 17.57 6.00 -5.36
N MET A 89 16.65 5.11 -4.98
CA MET A 89 16.40 4.71 -3.59
C MET A 89 17.45 3.70 -3.12
N LYS A 90 17.95 3.86 -1.88
CA LYS A 90 18.87 2.91 -1.24
C LYS A 90 18.18 1.62 -0.81
N LYS A 91 16.93 1.73 -0.35
CA LYS A 91 16.18 0.58 0.15
C LYS A 91 14.69 0.77 -0.06
N VAL A 92 14.06 -0.23 -0.66
CA VAL A 92 12.61 -0.29 -0.83
C VAL A 92 12.11 -1.54 -0.14
N LYS A 93 11.06 -1.41 0.67
CA LYS A 93 10.42 -2.52 1.37
C LYS A 93 8.95 -2.59 0.99
N VAL A 94 8.42 -3.81 0.85
CA VAL A 94 7.01 -4.08 0.63
C VAL A 94 6.41 -4.57 1.94
N TYR A 95 5.24 -4.04 2.29
CA TYR A 95 4.46 -4.43 3.46
C TYR A 95 3.06 -4.78 2.98
N ASN A 96 2.57 -5.95 3.37
CA ASN A 96 1.18 -6.32 3.15
C ASN A 96 0.48 -6.39 4.50
N THR A 97 -0.61 -5.63 4.67
CA THR A 97 -1.42 -5.70 5.88
C THR A 97 -2.71 -6.44 5.58
N ASN A 98 -2.78 -7.71 5.98
CA ASN A 98 -4.03 -8.46 6.03
C ASN A 98 -4.86 -7.92 7.21
N CYS A 99 -5.94 -7.19 6.94
CA CYS A 99 -6.83 -6.68 8.00
C CYS A 99 -7.80 -7.77 8.47
N SER A 100 -7.38 -8.69 9.33
CA SER A 100 -8.26 -9.75 9.90
C SER A 100 -9.28 -9.21 10.91
N TRP A 101 -10.24 -8.39 10.48
CA TRP A 101 -11.44 -8.10 11.28
C TRP A 101 -12.46 -9.21 11.04
N GLN A 102 -12.38 -10.27 11.84
CA GLN A 102 -13.45 -11.26 11.89
C GLN A 102 -14.69 -10.60 12.51
N TYR A 103 -15.69 -10.30 11.68
CA TYR A 103 -17.05 -10.09 12.17
C TYR A 103 -17.52 -11.43 12.76
N HIS A 104 -17.49 -11.57 14.09
CA HIS A 104 -18.30 -12.58 14.74
C HIS A 104 -19.76 -12.21 14.52
N LYS A 105 -20.36 -12.74 13.44
CA LYS A 105 -21.81 -12.84 13.35
C LYS A 105 -22.24 -13.79 14.46
N GLY A 106 -22.74 -13.22 15.56
CA GLY A 106 -23.48 -13.98 16.55
C GLY A 106 -24.61 -14.72 15.84
N SER A 107 -24.56 -16.05 15.91
CA SER A 107 -25.63 -16.93 15.47
C SER A 107 -26.89 -16.59 16.25
N VAL A 108 -27.86 -15.94 15.60
CA VAL A 108 -29.23 -15.92 16.10
C VAL A 108 -29.88 -17.18 15.54
N THR A 109 -29.81 -18.26 16.32
CA THR A 109 -30.66 -19.43 16.11
C THR A 109 -32.04 -19.10 16.70
N GLY A 110 -33.03 -18.92 15.82
CA GLY A 110 -34.44 -19.03 16.15
C GLY A 110 -34.96 -20.42 15.84
#